data_AF-A0A3S0JEJ2-F1
#
_entry.id   AF-A0A3S0JEJ2-F1
#
_cell.length_a   1.000
_cell.length_b   1.000
_cell.length_c   1.000
_cell.angle_alpha   90.00
_cell.angle_beta   90.00
_cell.angle_gamma   90.00
#
_symmetry.space_group_name_H-M   'P 1'
#
loop_
_entity.id
_entity.type
_entity.pdbx_description
1 polymer ?
#
loop_
_entity_poly.entity_id
_entity_poly.type
_entity_poly.pdbx_seq_one_letter_code
_entity_poly.pdbx_strand_id
1 'polypeptide(L)'
;MLYALSMAAHQRRMLYVMDEDLKREFDTARLKHILFKARLRSFLFGAGGNEAPVRDPDECSFGHWIRDVALPRFGHYPEARQLDDAHRRVHHEANRLMDLHLAGQTEEAMRGLRAANPLTDEVLGLLNTLEHKLRKEAR
;
A
#
# COMPACT_ATOMS: atom_id res chain seq x y z
N MET A 1 -28.06 25.44 28.18
CA MET A 1 -28.30 24.23 27.35
C MET A 1 -27.84 24.36 25.90
N LEU A 2 -28.02 25.50 25.21
CA LEU A 2 -27.63 25.65 23.79
C LEU A 2 -26.11 25.53 23.51
N TYR A 3 -25.25 25.93 24.46
CA TYR A 3 -23.79 25.89 24.30
C TYR A 3 -23.21 24.46 24.30
N ALA A 4 -23.71 23.58 25.16
CA ALA A 4 -23.25 22.19 25.25
C ALA A 4 -23.65 21.35 24.02
N LEU A 5 -24.83 21.62 23.44
CA LEU A 5 -25.28 21.01 22.19
C LEU A 5 -24.42 21.42 20.98
N SER A 6 -23.97 22.68 20.95
CA SER A 6 -23.06 23.20 19.90
C SER A 6 -21.68 22.56 19.96
N MET A 7 -21.09 22.39 21.15
CA MET A 7 -19.79 21.72 21.33
C MET A 7 -19.85 20.24 20.94
N ALA A 8 -20.92 19.52 21.32
CA ALA A 8 -21.10 18.11 20.96
C ALA A 8 -21.32 17.88 19.46
N ALA A 9 -21.87 18.86 18.73
CA ALA A 9 -21.99 18.83 17.28
C ALA A 9 -20.65 19.13 16.59
N HIS A 10 -19.89 20.12 17.09
CA HIS A 10 -18.56 20.45 16.58
C HIS A 10 -17.56 19.30 16.76
N GLN A 11 -17.54 18.68 17.95
CA GLN A 11 -16.67 17.55 18.24
C GLN A 11 -17.01 16.32 17.39
N ARG A 12 -18.31 16.02 17.19
CA ARG A 12 -18.73 14.97 16.25
C ARG A 12 -18.30 15.26 14.81
N ARG A 13 -18.41 16.52 14.38
CA ARG A 13 -17.97 16.94 13.05
C ARG A 13 -16.46 16.77 12.89
N MET A 14 -15.66 17.13 13.89
CA MET A 14 -14.21 16.90 13.87
C MET A 14 -13.85 15.41 13.80
N LEU A 15 -14.48 14.56 14.61
CA LEU A 15 -14.27 13.11 14.56
C LEU A 15 -14.61 12.53 13.19
N TYR A 16 -15.71 13.00 12.57
CA TYR A 16 -16.10 12.60 11.22
C TYR A 16 -15.07 13.03 10.16
N VAL A 17 -14.57 14.28 10.20
CA VAL A 17 -13.54 14.74 9.25
C VAL A 17 -12.25 13.93 9.41
N MET A 18 -11.83 13.62 10.64
CA MET A 18 -10.63 12.80 10.87
C MET A 18 -10.78 11.36 10.38
N ASP A 19 -11.96 10.75 10.51
CA ASP A 19 -12.26 9.41 9.97
C ASP A 19 -12.22 9.40 8.43
N GLU A 20 -12.78 10.43 7.79
CA GLU A 20 -12.75 10.59 6.32
C GLU A 20 -11.34 10.83 5.78
N ASP A 21 -10.54 11.67 6.45
CA ASP A 21 -9.15 11.94 6.07
C ASP A 21 -8.30 10.68 6.20
N LEU A 22 -8.49 9.91 7.28
CA LEU A 22 -7.83 8.62 7.47
C LEU A 22 -8.21 7.62 6.36
N LYS A 23 -9.52 7.52 6.05
CA LYS A 23 -9.97 6.64 4.97
C LYS A 23 -9.33 7.00 3.63
N ARG A 24 -9.29 8.29 3.27
CA ARG A 24 -8.68 8.78 2.03
C ARG A 24 -7.18 8.49 1.96
N GLU A 25 -6.48 8.63 3.08
CA GLU A 25 -5.06 8.29 3.19
C GLU A 25 -4.81 6.81 2.84
N PHE A 26 -5.57 5.89 3.46
CA PHE A 26 -5.43 4.45 3.22
C PHE A 26 -5.88 4.03 1.81
N ASP A 27 -6.92 4.66 1.26
CA ASP A 27 -7.34 4.42 -0.13
C ASP A 27 -6.26 4.85 -1.14
N THR A 28 -5.58 5.97 -0.87
CA THR A 28 -4.44 6.43 -1.67
C THR A 28 -3.27 5.44 -1.58
N ALA A 29 -3.00 4.92 -0.39
CA ALA A 29 -1.96 3.91 -0.16
C ALA A 29 -2.23 2.60 -0.93
N ARG A 30 -3.48 2.10 -0.90
CA ARG A 30 -3.90 0.93 -1.69
C ARG A 30 -3.73 1.17 -3.19
N LEU A 31 -4.12 2.35 -3.68
CA LEU A 31 -4.01 2.67 -5.10
C LEU A 31 -2.55 2.67 -5.57
N LYS A 32 -1.63 3.22 -4.77
CA LYS A 32 -0.18 3.20 -5.07
C LYS A 32 0.34 1.77 -5.26
N HIS A 33 -0.03 0.85 -4.37
CA HIS A 33 0.35 -0.57 -4.46
C HIS A 33 -0.29 -1.29 -5.66
N ILE A 34 -1.59 -1.06 -5.89
CA ILE A 34 -2.32 -1.65 -7.05
C ILE A 34 -1.70 -1.19 -8.37
N LEU A 35 -1.32 0.09 -8.48
CA LEU A 35 -0.66 0.64 -9.65
C LEU A 35 0.71 0.02 -9.88
N PHE A 36 1.49 -0.22 -8.83
CA PHE A 36 2.75 -0.95 -8.92
C PHE A 36 2.55 -2.35 -9.51
N LYS A 37 1.61 -3.14 -8.95
CA LYS A 37 1.26 -4.49 -9.44
C LYS A 37 0.79 -4.47 -10.91
N ALA A 38 -0.02 -3.47 -11.28
CA ALA A 38 -0.50 -3.31 -12.65
C ALA A 38 0.64 -3.01 -13.64
N ARG A 39 1.60 -2.13 -13.26
CA ARG A 39 2.79 -1.83 -14.07
C ARG A 39 3.68 -3.03 -14.23
N LEU A 40 3.98 -3.76 -13.15
CA LEU A 40 4.76 -5.00 -13.21
C LEU A 40 4.13 -5.99 -14.17
N ARG A 41 2.81 -6.22 -14.05
CA ARG A 41 2.09 -7.11 -14.96
C ARG A 41 2.24 -6.64 -16.40
N SER A 42 1.93 -5.38 -16.71
CA SER A 42 2.06 -4.85 -18.08
C SER A 42 3.47 -5.00 -18.65
N PHE A 43 4.50 -4.74 -17.84
CA PHE A 43 5.90 -4.92 -18.22
C PHE A 43 6.18 -6.38 -18.61
N LEU A 44 5.80 -7.35 -17.78
CA LEU A 44 6.05 -8.78 -18.01
C LEU A 44 5.31 -9.36 -19.22
N PHE A 45 4.15 -8.80 -19.58
CA PHE A 45 3.37 -9.24 -20.74
C PHE A 45 3.83 -8.61 -22.07
N GLY A 46 4.87 -7.77 -22.07
CA GLY A 46 5.44 -7.23 -23.31
C GLY A 46 4.50 -6.27 -24.06
N ALA A 47 3.61 -5.55 -23.36
CA ALA A 47 2.91 -4.42 -23.95
C ALA A 47 3.95 -3.33 -24.26
N GLY A 48 4.58 -3.42 -25.44
CA GLY A 48 5.77 -2.69 -25.88
C GLY A 48 5.61 -1.17 -25.84
N GLY A 49 5.80 -0.60 -24.65
CA GLY A 49 5.64 0.82 -24.38
C GLY A 49 5.50 1.18 -22.90
N ASN A 50 5.25 0.22 -22.00
CA ASN A 50 5.16 0.54 -20.57
C ASN A 50 6.51 0.54 -19.87
N GLU A 51 6.81 1.68 -19.23
CA GLU A 51 7.94 1.86 -18.33
C GLU A 51 7.94 0.79 -17.22
N ALA A 52 9.11 0.23 -16.95
CA ALA A 52 9.29 -0.72 -15.85
C ALA A 52 8.89 -0.05 -14.52
N PRO A 53 8.26 -0.77 -13.57
CA PRO A 53 8.04 -0.22 -12.25
C PRO A 53 9.38 0.10 -11.56
N VAL A 54 9.34 1.08 -10.65
CA VAL A 54 10.51 1.45 -9.83
C VAL A 54 11.03 0.22 -9.09
N ARG A 55 12.33 -0.06 -9.21
CA ARG A 55 12.95 -1.24 -8.60
C ARG A 55 13.19 -1.08 -7.11
N ASP A 56 13.64 0.10 -6.71
CA ASP A 56 13.95 0.41 -5.33
C ASP A 56 12.65 0.57 -4.51
N PRO A 57 12.42 -0.25 -3.46
CA PRO A 57 11.27 -0.05 -2.59
C PRO A 57 11.26 1.34 -1.95
N ASP A 58 12.42 1.93 -1.63
CA ASP A 58 12.50 3.20 -0.93
C ASP A 58 12.22 4.42 -1.83
N GLU A 59 12.28 4.25 -3.15
CA GLU A 59 11.92 5.26 -4.17
C GLU A 59 10.49 5.03 -4.74
N CYS A 60 9.84 3.94 -4.36
CA CYS A 60 8.47 3.63 -4.78
C CYS A 60 7.48 4.59 -4.11
N SER A 61 6.43 5.00 -4.82
CA SER A 61 5.41 5.91 -4.27
C SER A 61 4.70 5.35 -3.03
N PHE A 62 4.57 4.02 -2.93
CA PHE A 62 4.07 3.35 -1.74
C PHE A 62 5.12 3.31 -0.62
N GLY A 63 6.39 3.04 -0.94
CA GLY A 63 7.50 3.12 0.01
C GLY A 63 7.67 4.50 0.64
N HIS A 64 7.55 5.57 -0.16
CA HIS A 64 7.50 6.95 0.34
C HIS A 64 6.38 7.15 1.37
N TRP A 65 5.19 6.63 1.07
CA TRP A 65 4.07 6.71 2.01
C TRP A 65 4.34 5.92 3.29
N ILE A 66 4.93 4.73 3.20
CA ILE A 66 5.28 3.93 4.39
C ILE A 66 6.26 4.72 5.27
N ARG A 67 7.35 5.22 4.67
CA ARG A 67 8.41 5.94 5.39
C ARG A 67 7.96 7.28 5.96
N ASP A 68 7.24 8.08 5.16
CA ASP A 68 6.96 9.48 5.49
C ASP A 68 5.62 9.64 6.23
N VAL A 69 4.72 8.66 6.14
CA VAL A 69 3.39 8.71 6.76
C VAL A 69 3.15 7.55 7.71
N ALA A 70 3.23 6.30 7.24
CA ALA A 70 2.77 5.15 8.01
C ALA A 70 3.65 4.86 9.24
N LEU A 71 4.98 4.83 9.08
CA LEU A 71 5.89 4.55 10.18
C LEU A 71 5.92 5.68 11.23
N PRO A 72 5.98 6.98 10.85
CA PRO A 72 5.97 8.05 11.85
C PRO A 72 4.66 8.14 12.63
N ARG A 73 3.51 7.95 11.96
CA ARG A 73 2.19 8.11 12.60
C ARG A 73 1.69 6.83 13.27
N PHE A 74 1.92 5.68 12.64
CA PHE A 74 1.31 4.40 13.02
C PHE A 74 2.35 3.33 13.37
N GLY A 75 3.64 3.68 13.44
CA GLY A 75 4.72 2.73 13.74
C GLY A 75 4.67 2.09 15.13
N HIS A 76 3.76 2.50 16.01
CA HIS A 76 3.50 1.80 17.26
C HIS A 76 2.64 0.54 17.06
N TYR A 77 1.88 0.44 15.96
CA TYR A 77 1.22 -0.80 15.56
C TYR A 77 2.20 -1.74 14.88
N PRO A 78 2.20 -3.04 15.24
CA PRO A 78 3.05 -4.01 14.56
C PRO A 78 2.74 -4.10 13.06
N GLU A 79 1.47 -3.89 12.66
CA GLU A 79 1.05 -3.93 11.26
C GLU A 79 1.78 -2.90 10.39
N ALA A 80 2.17 -1.74 10.93
CA ALA A 80 2.89 -0.73 10.16
C ALA A 80 4.32 -1.18 9.79
N ARG A 81 5.01 -1.89 10.70
CA ARG A 81 6.32 -2.48 10.42
C ARG A 81 6.21 -3.69 9.49
N GLN A 82 5.24 -4.56 9.75
CA GLN A 82 4.94 -5.71 8.88
C GLN A 82 4.60 -5.27 7.46
N LEU A 83 3.96 -4.10 7.31
CA LEU A 83 3.66 -3.53 6.00
C LEU A 83 4.92 -3.17 5.21
N ASP A 84 5.92 -2.56 5.86
CA ASP A 84 7.21 -2.28 5.21
C ASP A 84 7.93 -3.58 4.82
N ASP A 85 7.96 -4.56 5.73
CA ASP A 85 8.59 -5.86 5.46
C ASP A 85 7.93 -6.57 4.26
N ALA A 86 6.60 -6.63 4.24
CA ALA A 86 5.84 -7.23 3.14
C ALA A 86 6.06 -6.47 1.81
N HIS A 87 6.08 -5.14 1.85
CA HIS A 87 6.38 -4.29 0.71
C HIS A 87 7.79 -4.57 0.13
N ARG A 88 8.82 -4.66 0.98
CA ARG A 88 10.19 -4.97 0.55
C ARG A 88 10.28 -6.37 -0.08
N ARG A 89 9.56 -7.36 0.45
CA ARG A 89 9.47 -8.71 -0.15
C ARG A 89 8.80 -8.68 -1.53
N VAL A 90 7.76 -7.87 -1.70
CA VAL A 90 7.12 -7.67 -3.02
C VAL A 90 8.11 -7.09 -4.02
N HIS A 91 8.90 -6.07 -3.63
CA HIS A 91 9.95 -5.51 -4.50
C HIS A 91 11.04 -6.51 -4.84
N HIS A 92 11.51 -7.29 -3.86
CA HIS A 92 12.49 -8.34 -4.11
C HIS A 92 12.02 -9.34 -5.18
N GLU A 93 10.80 -9.87 -5.04
CA GLU A 93 10.24 -10.78 -6.04
C GLU A 93 9.98 -10.08 -7.37
N ALA A 94 9.42 -8.86 -7.37
CA ALA A 94 9.19 -8.09 -8.59
C ALA A 94 10.48 -7.85 -9.39
N ASN A 95 11.59 -7.52 -8.71
CA ASN A 95 12.90 -7.33 -9.33
C ASN A 95 13.39 -8.61 -9.98
N ARG A 96 13.29 -9.75 -9.29
CA ARG A 96 13.59 -11.07 -9.86
C ARG A 96 12.76 -11.35 -11.12
N LEU A 97 11.45 -11.10 -11.10
CA LEU A 97 10.58 -11.33 -12.27
C LEU A 97 10.93 -10.42 -13.45
N MET A 98 11.27 -9.16 -13.18
CA MET A 98 11.74 -8.24 -14.21
C MET A 98 13.06 -8.71 -14.82
N ASP A 99 14.00 -9.23 -14.01
CA ASP A 99 15.27 -9.78 -14.51
C ASP A 99 15.05 -11.01 -15.39
N LEU A 100 14.18 -11.94 -14.98
CA LEU A 100 13.79 -13.10 -15.80
C LEU A 100 13.20 -12.66 -17.14
N HIS A 101 12.30 -11.68 -17.14
CA HIS A 101 11.70 -11.15 -18.37
C HIS A 101 12.74 -10.51 -19.29
N LEU A 102 13.62 -9.67 -18.75
CA LEU A 102 14.70 -9.04 -19.51
C LEU A 102 15.72 -10.05 -20.07
N ALA A 103 15.88 -11.20 -19.40
CA ALA A 103 16.69 -12.32 -19.89
C ALA A 103 15.96 -13.21 -20.92
N GLY A 104 14.74 -12.84 -21.35
CA GLY A 104 13.94 -13.62 -22.31
C GLY A 104 13.23 -14.83 -21.69
N GLN A 105 13.28 -15.01 -20.37
CA GLN A 105 12.65 -16.11 -19.62
C GLN A 105 11.19 -15.77 -19.26
N THR A 106 10.42 -15.28 -20.24
CA THR A 106 9.06 -14.73 -20.05
C THR A 106 8.11 -15.72 -19.38
N GLU A 107 8.13 -16.99 -19.77
CA GLU A 107 7.28 -18.04 -19.17
C GLU A 107 7.55 -18.23 -17.67
N GLU A 108 8.83 -18.15 -17.26
CA GLU A 108 9.20 -18.26 -15.85
C GLU A 108 8.76 -17.03 -15.06
N ALA A 109 9.00 -15.84 -15.61
CA ALA A 109 8.54 -14.59 -15.02
C ALA A 109 7.00 -14.59 -14.83
N MET A 110 6.27 -15.10 -15.82
CA MET A 110 4.81 -15.20 -15.78
C MET A 110 4.28 -16.21 -14.75
N ARG A 111 4.97 -17.33 -14.56
CA ARG A 111 4.66 -18.28 -13.47
C ARG A 111 4.94 -17.66 -12.11
N GLY A 112 6.09 -17.00 -11.97
CA GLY A 112 6.48 -16.30 -10.74
C GLY A 112 5.50 -15.19 -10.36
N LEU A 113 4.99 -14.43 -11.33
CA LEU A 113 3.96 -13.42 -11.08
C LEU A 113 2.70 -14.00 -10.42
N ARG A 114 2.24 -15.18 -10.85
CA ARG A 114 1.09 -15.85 -10.24
C ARG A 114 1.41 -16.31 -8.82
N ALA A 115 2.61 -16.84 -8.59
CA ALA A 115 3.08 -17.27 -7.28
C ALA A 115 3.28 -16.10 -6.30
N ALA A 116 3.53 -14.89 -6.80
CA ALA A 116 3.68 -13.68 -5.99
C ALA A 116 2.35 -13.06 -5.52
N ASN A 117 1.18 -13.53 -6.01
CA ASN A 117 -0.11 -12.98 -5.63
C ASN A 117 -0.35 -12.96 -4.10
N PRO A 118 -0.09 -14.04 -3.33
CA PRO A 118 -0.26 -14.02 -1.88
C PRO A 118 0.58 -12.94 -1.18
N LEU A 119 1.80 -12.69 -1.65
CA LEU A 119 2.65 -11.61 -1.11
C LEU A 119 2.04 -10.24 -1.36
N THR A 120 1.48 -10.02 -2.56
CA THR A 120 0.82 -8.74 -2.87
C THR A 120 -0.49 -8.56 -2.11
N ASP A 121 -1.20 -9.65 -1.81
CA ASP A 121 -2.47 -9.63 -1.07
C ASP A 121 -2.24 -9.40 0.43
N GLU A 122 -1.13 -9.88 0.98
CA GLU A 122 -0.69 -9.62 2.35
C GLU A 122 -0.57 -8.11 2.63
N VAL A 123 0.02 -7.35 1.70
CA VAL A 123 0.12 -5.88 1.82
C VAL A 123 -1.26 -5.23 1.96
N LEU A 124 -2.24 -5.65 1.14
CA LEU A 124 -3.61 -5.13 1.22
C LEU A 124 -4.29 -5.56 2.53
N GLY A 125 -4.04 -6.79 3.00
CA GLY A 125 -4.54 -7.28 4.28
C GLY A 125 -4.01 -6.48 5.47
N LEU A 126 -2.72 -6.13 5.45
CA LEU A 126 -2.09 -5.30 6.47
C LEU A 126 -2.63 -3.88 6.47
N LEU A 127 -2.82 -3.26 5.29
CA LEU A 127 -3.48 -1.95 5.16
C LEU A 127 -4.91 -1.97 5.74
N ASN A 128 -5.70 -3.00 5.43
CA ASN A 128 -7.06 -3.13 5.95
C ASN A 128 -7.08 -3.32 7.47
N THR A 129 -6.17 -4.12 7.99
CA THR A 129 -6.07 -4.38 9.44
C THR A 129 -5.68 -3.10 10.18
N LEU A 130 -4.67 -2.39 9.68
CA LEU A 130 -4.20 -1.15 10.28
C LEU A 130 -5.26 -0.05 10.22
N GLU A 131 -5.92 0.16 9.08
CA GLU A 131 -7.03 1.12 8.97
C GLU A 131 -8.15 0.80 9.96
N HIS A 132 -8.54 -0.48 10.06
CA HIS A 132 -9.61 -0.90 10.95
C HIS A 132 -9.29 -0.60 12.43
N LYS A 133 -8.05 -0.86 12.87
CA LYS A 133 -7.60 -0.53 14.23
C LYS A 133 -7.67 0.96 14.50
N LEU A 134 -7.13 1.78 13.59
CA LEU A 134 -7.12 3.24 13.72
C LEU A 134 -8.53 3.83 13.78
N ARG A 135 -9.44 3.35 12.93
CA ARG A 135 -10.85 3.79 12.92
C ARG A 135 -11.63 3.33 14.15
N LYS A 136 -11.23 2.24 14.81
CA LYS A 136 -11.84 1.77 16.06
C LYS A 136 -11.38 2.61 17.24
N GLU A 137 -10.12 3.03 17.26
CA GLU A 137 -9.58 3.89 18.32
C GLU A 137 -10.03 5.36 18.21
N ALA A 138 -10.37 5.82 17.00
CA ALA A 138 -10.90 7.16 16.78
C ALA A 138 -12.38 7.34 17.19
N ARG A 139 -13.06 6.29 17.64
CA ARG A 139 -14.50 6.28 17.97
C ARG A 139 -14.77 6.40 19.47
#